data_AF-A0A940H0F7-F1
#
_entry.id   AF-A0A940H0F7-F1
#
_cell.length_a   1.000
_cell.length_b   1.000
_cell.length_c   1.000
_cell.angle_alpha   90.00
_cell.angle_beta   90.00
_cell.angle_gamma   90.00
#
_symmetry.space_group_name_H-M   'P 1'
#
loop_
_entity.id
_entity.type
_entity.pdbx_description
1 polymer ?
#
loop_
_entity_poly.entity_id
_entity_poly.type
_entity_poly.pdbx_seq_one_letter_code
_entity_poly.pdbx_strand_id
1 'polypeptide(L)'
;MELTLDRDAIREAIIVRAYEEISGDWDFRDEIRAEIKRRVDGVFATTVKEEVASAVREAVQSGFDREYQKVDSFGAAKGPETTIRKELERLIEGYWSQRVDSTGKPTESSYSSTTRAEWMMTQICGEKFKDDMKAAMVSQTAALKDGLRAKLRASTDEMLGQLFRVQTAQDKAEGRYC
;
A
#
# COMPACT_ATOMS: atom_id res chain seq x y z
N MET A 1 -51.36 -12.43 48.16
CA MET A 1 -50.02 -12.97 48.48
C MET A 1 -49.26 -13.00 47.17
N GLU A 2 -48.55 -11.92 46.87
CA GLU A 2 -47.84 -11.77 45.59
C GLU A 2 -46.52 -12.53 45.67
N LEU A 3 -46.35 -13.52 44.80
CA LEU A 3 -45.09 -14.23 44.62
C LEU A 3 -44.12 -13.30 43.88
N THR A 4 -43.19 -12.70 44.62
CA THR A 4 -42.04 -12.02 44.02
C THR A 4 -41.14 -13.09 43.41
N LEU A 5 -41.29 -13.32 42.09
CA LEU A 5 -40.37 -14.14 41.32
C LEU A 5 -39.00 -13.45 41.33
N ASP A 6 -38.09 -13.98 42.11
CA ASP A 6 -36.69 -13.58 42.11
C ASP A 6 -36.06 -13.99 40.77
N ARG A 7 -36.01 -13.01 39.85
CA ARG A 7 -35.50 -13.19 38.48
C ARG A 7 -34.03 -13.62 38.49
N ASP A 8 -33.26 -13.24 39.50
CA ASP A 8 -31.84 -13.55 39.57
C ASP A 8 -31.64 -15.02 39.95
N ALA A 9 -32.41 -15.51 40.93
CA ALA A 9 -32.43 -16.93 41.29
C ALA A 9 -32.90 -17.83 40.13
N ILE A 10 -33.88 -17.38 39.33
CA ILE A 10 -34.36 -18.13 38.15
C ILE A 10 -33.32 -18.11 37.03
N ARG A 11 -32.65 -16.98 36.81
CA ARG A 11 -31.58 -16.88 35.81
C ARG A 11 -30.40 -17.77 36.16
N GLU A 12 -30.01 -17.79 37.44
CA GLU A 12 -28.95 -18.66 37.95
C GLU A 12 -29.33 -20.14 37.81
N ALA A 13 -30.56 -20.50 38.17
CA ALA A 13 -31.06 -21.87 37.99
C ALA A 13 -31.13 -22.30 36.51
N ILE A 14 -31.49 -21.40 35.60
CA ILE A 14 -31.48 -21.66 34.15
C ILE A 14 -30.05 -21.84 33.64
N ILE A 15 -29.10 -21.02 34.11
CA ILE A 15 -27.69 -21.14 33.72
C ILE A 15 -27.09 -22.44 34.25
N VAL A 16 -27.37 -22.82 35.50
CA VAL A 16 -26.89 -24.07 36.10
C VAL A 16 -27.49 -25.28 35.38
N ARG A 17 -28.80 -25.26 35.09
CA ARG A 17 -29.46 -26.37 34.39
C ARG A 17 -29.03 -26.49 32.93
N ALA A 18 -28.88 -25.36 32.24
CA ALA A 18 -28.31 -25.34 30.90
C ALA A 18 -26.85 -25.81 30.92
N TYR A 19 -26.07 -25.40 31.93
CA TYR A 19 -24.71 -25.90 32.12
C TYR A 19 -24.71 -27.41 32.35
N GLU A 20 -25.55 -27.96 33.22
CA GLU A 20 -25.62 -29.41 33.46
C GLU A 20 -26.00 -30.21 32.20
N GLU A 21 -27.00 -29.76 31.45
CA GLU A 21 -27.45 -30.39 30.20
C GLU A 21 -26.38 -30.33 29.10
N ILE A 22 -25.66 -29.22 29.01
CA ILE A 22 -24.56 -29.01 28.07
C ILE A 22 -23.26 -29.68 28.53
N SER A 23 -23.07 -29.86 29.84
CA SER A 23 -21.85 -30.35 30.46
C SER A 23 -21.60 -31.84 30.21
N GLY A 24 -22.64 -32.59 29.82
CA GLY A 24 -22.54 -33.99 29.39
C GLY A 24 -22.06 -34.17 27.96
N ASP A 25 -22.08 -33.10 27.15
CA ASP A 25 -21.68 -33.13 25.75
C ASP A 25 -20.20 -32.71 25.62
N TRP A 26 -19.34 -33.72 25.45
CA TRP A 26 -17.88 -33.53 25.40
C TRP A 26 -17.46 -32.68 24.20
N ASP A 27 -18.16 -32.80 23.08
CA ASP A 27 -17.88 -32.08 21.83
C ASP A 27 -18.08 -30.56 22.00
N PHE A 28 -19.13 -30.15 22.71
CA PHE A 28 -19.42 -28.74 22.94
C PHE A 28 -18.40 -28.07 23.86
N ARG A 29 -17.89 -28.79 24.87
CA ARG A 29 -16.82 -28.27 25.76
C ARG A 29 -15.53 -28.02 24.98
N ASP A 30 -15.19 -28.93 24.07
CA ASP A 30 -13.99 -28.79 23.24
C ASP A 30 -14.15 -27.70 22.18
N GLU A 31 -15.35 -27.51 21.63
CA GLU A 31 -15.68 -26.41 20.72
C GLU A 31 -15.56 -25.03 21.41
N ILE A 32 -16.14 -24.88 22.61
CA ILE A 32 -15.98 -23.64 23.40
C ILE A 32 -14.51 -23.39 23.75
N ARG A 33 -13.79 -24.42 24.17
CA ARG A 33 -12.37 -24.28 24.52
C ARG A 33 -11.54 -23.88 23.29
N ALA A 34 -11.83 -24.45 22.12
CA ALA A 34 -11.17 -24.10 20.87
C ALA A 34 -11.45 -22.64 20.48
N GLU A 35 -12.69 -22.18 20.60
CA GLU A 35 -13.05 -20.80 20.26
C GLU A 35 -12.49 -19.78 21.26
N ILE A 36 -12.49 -20.09 22.56
CA ILE A 36 -11.82 -19.26 23.58
C ILE A 36 -10.33 -19.19 23.29
N LYS A 37 -9.68 -20.32 23.03
CA LYS A 37 -8.25 -20.36 22.69
C LYS A 37 -7.95 -19.55 21.43
N ARG A 38 -8.75 -19.70 20.38
CA ARG A 38 -8.60 -18.93 19.14
C ARG A 38 -8.70 -17.42 19.37
N ARG A 39 -9.65 -16.98 20.19
CA ARG A 39 -9.83 -15.55 20.52
C ARG A 39 -8.70 -15.03 21.40
N VAL A 40 -8.29 -15.79 22.41
CA VAL A 40 -7.17 -15.44 23.29
C VAL A 40 -5.87 -15.37 22.48
N ASP A 41 -5.57 -16.38 21.66
CA ASP A 41 -4.39 -16.41 20.79
C ASP A 41 -4.41 -15.25 19.78
N GLY A 42 -5.58 -14.91 19.22
CA GLY A 42 -5.72 -13.79 18.28
C GLY A 42 -5.52 -12.41 18.91
N VAL A 43 -6.08 -12.19 20.10
CA VAL A 43 -5.89 -10.95 20.87
C VAL A 43 -4.44 -10.87 21.35
N PHE A 44 -3.91 -11.93 21.94
CA PHE A 44 -2.54 -11.99 22.43
C PHE A 44 -1.52 -11.80 21.30
N ALA A 45 -1.72 -12.42 20.14
CA ALA A 45 -0.84 -12.23 18.98
C ALA A 45 -0.83 -10.77 18.50
N THR A 46 -1.98 -10.08 18.56
CA THR A 46 -2.08 -8.68 18.15
C THR A 46 -1.41 -7.78 19.19
N THR A 47 -1.76 -7.92 20.47
CA THR A 47 -1.20 -7.12 21.56
C THR A 47 0.31 -7.31 21.68
N VAL A 48 0.80 -8.56 21.63
CA VAL A 48 2.25 -8.84 21.69
C VAL A 48 2.97 -8.27 20.48
N LYS A 49 2.41 -8.35 19.27
CA LYS A 49 3.02 -7.72 18.09
C LYS A 49 3.14 -6.21 18.24
N GLU A 50 2.11 -5.56 18.77
CA GLU A 50 2.11 -4.11 18.99
C GLU A 50 3.11 -3.69 20.07
N GLU A 51 3.16 -4.42 21.19
CA GLU A 51 4.11 -4.17 22.28
C GLU A 51 5.56 -4.43 21.84
N VAL A 52 5.82 -5.54 21.15
CA VAL A 52 7.15 -5.84 20.59
C VAL A 52 7.54 -4.77 19.56
N ALA A 53 6.64 -4.38 18.67
CA ALA A 53 6.91 -3.31 17.70
C ALA A 53 7.14 -1.95 18.40
N SER A 54 6.49 -1.68 19.52
CA SER A 54 6.71 -0.49 20.33
C SER A 54 8.08 -0.53 21.02
N ALA A 55 8.40 -1.62 21.71
CA ALA A 55 9.68 -1.80 22.38
C ALA A 55 10.86 -1.78 21.40
N VAL A 56 10.70 -2.36 20.20
CA VAL A 56 11.70 -2.26 19.13
C VAL A 56 11.86 -0.82 18.66
N ARG A 57 10.76 -0.09 18.41
CA ARG A 57 10.84 1.32 18.02
C ARG A 57 11.53 2.17 19.08
N GLU A 58 11.24 1.94 20.36
CA GLU A 58 11.86 2.64 21.47
C GLU A 58 13.35 2.30 21.60
N ALA A 59 13.72 1.02 21.49
CA ALA A 59 15.11 0.59 21.51
C ALA A 59 15.91 1.18 20.33
N VAL A 60 15.30 1.23 19.14
CA VAL A 60 15.89 1.85 17.95
C VAL A 60 16.05 3.36 18.17
N GLN A 61 15.02 4.05 18.66
CA GLN A 61 15.07 5.48 18.93
C GLN A 61 16.14 5.82 19.97
N SER A 62 16.16 5.09 21.09
CA SER A 62 17.18 5.20 22.14
C SER A 62 18.59 4.94 21.59
N GLY A 63 18.74 3.95 20.71
CA GLY A 63 20.01 3.69 20.01
C GLY A 63 20.47 4.85 19.14
N PHE A 64 19.55 5.51 18.43
CA PHE A 64 19.85 6.67 17.59
C PHE A 64 20.15 7.95 18.36
N ASP A 65 19.51 8.10 19.52
CA ASP A 65 19.64 9.28 20.39
C ASP A 65 20.79 9.14 21.40
N ARG A 66 21.39 7.95 21.51
CA ARG A 66 22.59 7.73 22.32
C ARG A 66 23.74 8.61 21.83
N GLU A 67 24.26 9.40 22.76
CA GLU A 67 25.45 10.20 22.52
C GLU A 67 26.66 9.29 22.35
N TYR A 68 27.41 9.54 21.29
CA TYR A 68 28.65 8.86 20.97
C TYR A 68 29.66 9.86 20.41
N GLN A 69 30.94 9.53 20.56
CA GLN A 69 32.02 10.26 19.93
C GLN A 69 32.61 9.40 18.82
N LYS A 70 32.82 9.99 17.65
CA LYS A 70 33.45 9.28 16.54
C LYS A 70 34.88 8.92 16.93
N VAL A 71 35.27 7.68 16.69
CA VAL A 71 36.67 7.24 16.86
C VAL A 71 37.37 7.22 15.50
N ASP A 72 38.65 7.57 15.48
CA ASP A 72 39.48 7.37 14.31
C ASP A 72 39.94 5.92 14.15
N SER A 73 40.68 5.61 13.09
CA SER A 73 41.20 4.27 12.80
C SER A 73 42.15 3.73 13.87
N PHE A 74 42.61 4.58 14.79
CA PHE A 74 43.50 4.24 15.91
C PHE A 74 42.78 4.23 17.26
N GLY A 75 41.45 4.44 17.27
CA GLY A 75 40.62 4.43 18.47
C GLY A 75 40.64 5.74 19.26
N ALA A 76 41.26 6.80 18.74
CA ALA A 76 41.25 8.10 19.39
C ALA A 76 39.93 8.83 19.10
N ALA A 77 39.40 9.48 20.13
CA ALA A 77 38.24 10.35 20.06
C ALA A 77 38.45 11.49 19.05
N LYS A 78 37.56 11.62 18.08
CA LYS A 78 37.61 12.61 16.99
C LYS A 78 36.32 13.42 16.92
N GLY A 79 36.44 14.72 17.17
CA GLY A 79 35.34 15.69 17.06
C GLY A 79 34.47 15.77 18.32
N PRO A 80 33.43 16.61 18.30
CA PRO A 80 32.50 16.77 19.42
C PRO A 80 31.61 15.54 19.60
N GLU A 81 31.05 15.37 20.80
CA GLU A 81 30.00 14.38 21.07
C GLU A 81 28.77 14.68 20.20
N THR A 82 28.23 13.64 19.57
CA THR A 82 27.07 13.72 18.69
C THR A 82 26.15 12.53 18.91
N THR A 83 24.96 12.55 18.32
CA THR A 83 24.08 11.37 18.28
C THR A 83 24.10 10.76 16.88
N ILE A 84 23.78 9.48 16.76
CA ILE A 84 23.73 8.81 15.45
C ILE A 84 22.70 9.53 14.56
N ARG A 85 21.59 9.99 15.14
CA ARG A 85 20.59 10.81 14.44
C ARG A 85 21.19 12.08 13.83
N LYS A 86 21.87 12.90 14.64
CA LYS A 86 22.44 14.18 14.17
C LYS A 86 23.53 13.97 13.11
N GLU A 87 24.33 12.93 13.25
CA GLU A 87 25.35 12.60 12.23
C GLU A 87 24.69 12.11 10.92
N LEU A 88 23.63 11.30 11.01
CA LEU A 88 22.86 10.91 9.83
C LEU A 88 22.20 12.09 9.14
N GLU A 89 21.57 13.00 9.89
CA GLU A 89 21.00 14.25 9.37
C GLU A 89 22.08 15.05 8.63
N ARG A 90 23.25 15.25 9.25
CA ARG A 90 24.39 15.95 8.63
C ARG A 90 24.88 15.27 7.35
N LEU A 91 24.95 13.94 7.34
CA LEU A 91 25.36 13.16 6.16
C LEU A 91 24.32 13.25 5.03
N ILE A 92 23.04 13.18 5.38
CA ILE A 92 21.91 13.29 4.44
C ILE A 92 21.87 14.69 3.83
N GLU A 93 21.97 15.74 4.65
CA GLU A 93 22.05 17.13 4.18
C GLU A 93 23.26 17.34 3.27
N GLY A 94 24.44 16.80 3.65
CA GLY A 94 25.64 16.83 2.83
C GLY A 94 25.46 16.10 1.50
N TYR A 95 24.76 14.97 1.50
CA TYR A 95 24.48 14.19 0.29
C TYR A 95 23.53 14.93 -0.67
N TRP A 96 22.46 15.53 -0.15
CA TRP A 96 21.48 16.28 -0.97
C TRP A 96 22.05 17.57 -1.52
N SER A 97 22.87 18.27 -0.73
CA SER A 97 23.54 19.51 -1.13
C SER A 97 24.77 19.28 -2.02
N GLN A 98 25.23 18.04 -2.16
CA GLN A 98 26.36 17.71 -3.01
C GLN A 98 26.07 18.10 -4.47
N ARG A 99 26.99 18.86 -5.06
CA ARG A 99 26.94 19.22 -6.48
C ARG A 99 27.23 18.01 -7.34
N VAL A 100 26.38 17.81 -8.35
CA VAL A 100 26.50 16.73 -9.32
C VAL A 100 26.52 17.26 -10.74
N ASP A 101 27.20 16.54 -11.62
CA ASP A 101 27.18 16.77 -13.06
C ASP A 101 25.86 16.27 -13.70
N SER A 102 25.73 16.44 -15.02
CA SER A 102 24.56 15.97 -15.76
C SER A 102 24.35 14.44 -15.69
N THR A 103 25.38 13.68 -15.33
CA THR A 103 25.33 12.22 -15.15
C THR A 103 25.06 11.80 -13.70
N GLY A 104 24.89 12.74 -12.78
CA GLY A 104 24.64 12.49 -11.36
C GLY A 104 25.90 12.22 -10.54
N LYS A 105 27.09 12.31 -11.15
CA LYS A 105 28.37 12.10 -10.45
C LYS A 105 28.78 13.36 -9.70
N PRO A 106 29.36 13.25 -8.49
CA PRO A 106 29.89 14.39 -7.77
C PRO A 106 30.86 15.21 -8.62
N THR A 107 30.71 16.53 -8.62
CA THR A 107 31.62 17.43 -9.32
C THR A 107 31.87 18.70 -8.52
N GLU A 108 33.10 19.20 -8.58
CA GLU A 108 33.49 20.48 -7.99
C GLU A 108 33.28 21.65 -8.97
N SER A 109 33.05 21.35 -10.25
CA SER A 109 32.83 22.36 -11.29
C SER A 109 31.54 23.14 -11.05
N SER A 110 31.61 24.47 -11.04
CA SER A 110 30.44 25.34 -10.86
C SER A 110 29.66 25.62 -12.15
N TYR A 111 30.23 25.30 -13.31
CA TYR A 111 29.73 25.77 -14.60
C TYR A 111 28.56 24.94 -15.15
N SER A 112 28.44 23.68 -14.71
CA SER A 112 27.42 22.74 -15.18
C SER A 112 27.00 21.76 -14.08
N SER A 113 26.89 22.25 -12.84
CA SER A 113 26.46 21.44 -11.71
C SER A 113 25.15 21.95 -11.12
N THR A 114 24.36 20.99 -10.67
CA THR A 114 23.12 21.19 -9.91
C THR A 114 23.27 20.44 -8.60
N THR A 115 22.45 20.75 -7.60
CA THR A 115 22.44 19.93 -6.38
C THR A 115 21.89 18.54 -6.69
N ARG A 116 22.33 17.53 -5.95
CA ARG A 116 21.82 16.17 -6.13
C ARG A 116 20.31 16.09 -5.93
N ALA A 117 19.76 16.87 -5.01
CA ALA A 117 18.32 16.98 -4.80
C ALA A 117 17.58 17.43 -6.08
N GLU A 118 18.03 18.51 -6.70
CA GLU A 118 17.45 19.02 -7.96
C GLU A 118 17.60 18.02 -9.11
N TRP A 119 18.78 17.40 -9.25
CA TRP A 119 19.01 16.40 -10.27
C TRP A 119 18.06 15.21 -10.12
N MET A 120 17.92 14.67 -8.91
CA MET A 120 17.10 13.50 -8.64
C MET A 120 15.61 13.81 -8.84
N MET A 121 15.16 14.99 -8.43
CA MET A 121 13.79 15.47 -8.72
C MET A 121 13.55 15.55 -10.23
N THR A 122 14.50 16.06 -11.00
CA THR A 122 14.40 16.13 -12.45
C THR A 122 14.31 14.74 -13.08
N GLN A 123 15.08 13.76 -12.60
CA GLN A 123 14.98 12.39 -13.09
C GLN A 123 13.60 11.78 -12.80
N ILE A 124 13.12 11.88 -11.55
CA ILE A 124 11.82 11.32 -11.15
C ILE A 124 10.68 11.97 -11.94
N CYS A 125 10.69 13.30 -12.08
CA CYS A 125 9.70 14.02 -12.86
C CYS A 125 9.79 13.67 -14.35
N GLY A 126 11.00 13.54 -14.90
CA GLY A 126 11.22 13.16 -16.29
C GLY A 126 10.74 11.74 -16.60
N GLU A 127 11.01 10.78 -15.71
CA GLU A 127 10.56 9.40 -15.85
C GLU A 127 9.03 9.29 -15.76
N LYS A 128 8.42 9.89 -14.73
CA LYS A 128 6.95 9.91 -14.61
C LYS A 128 6.28 10.58 -15.80
N PHE A 129 6.78 11.74 -16.23
CA PHE A 129 6.24 12.43 -17.40
C PHE A 129 6.32 11.56 -18.66
N LYS A 130 7.44 10.85 -18.86
CA LYS A 130 7.61 9.94 -19.99
C LYS A 130 6.61 8.79 -19.96
N ASP A 131 6.35 8.23 -18.79
CA ASP A 131 5.41 7.12 -18.63
C ASP A 131 3.95 7.58 -18.79
N ASP A 132 3.58 8.72 -18.20
CA ASP A 132 2.26 9.33 -18.37
C ASP A 132 1.99 9.71 -19.84
N MET A 133 3.00 10.28 -20.53
CA MET A 133 2.89 10.64 -21.93
C MET A 133 2.75 9.41 -22.84
N LYS A 134 3.46 8.31 -22.54
CA LYS A 134 3.28 7.05 -23.27
C LYS A 134 1.87 6.49 -23.08
N ALA A 135 1.36 6.48 -21.86
CA ALA A 135 0.00 6.02 -21.58
C ALA A 135 -1.04 6.86 -22.33
N ALA A 136 -0.88 8.19 -22.33
CA ALA A 136 -1.74 9.11 -23.06
C ALA A 136 -1.65 8.95 -24.58
N MET A 137 -0.45 8.73 -25.15
CA MET A 137 -0.31 8.45 -26.58
C MET A 137 -0.97 7.14 -26.99
N VAL A 138 -0.81 6.08 -26.20
CA VAL A 138 -1.42 4.77 -26.50
C VAL A 138 -2.94 4.88 -26.44
N SER A 139 -3.51 5.58 -25.46
CA SER A 139 -4.95 5.75 -25.35
C SER A 139 -5.53 6.62 -26.47
N GLN A 140 -4.88 7.74 -26.82
CA GLN A 140 -5.28 8.58 -27.95
C GLN A 140 -5.15 7.86 -29.28
N THR A 141 -4.09 7.06 -29.46
CA THR A 141 -3.91 6.25 -30.67
C THR A 141 -4.95 5.14 -30.78
N ALA A 142 -5.31 4.49 -29.66
CA ALA A 142 -6.39 3.52 -29.62
C ALA A 142 -7.74 4.16 -29.98
N ALA A 143 -8.06 5.31 -29.37
CA ALA A 143 -9.27 6.06 -29.69
C ALA A 143 -9.32 6.51 -31.15
N LEU A 144 -8.19 6.99 -31.69
CA LEU A 144 -8.09 7.39 -33.10
C LEU A 144 -8.25 6.19 -34.04
N LYS A 145 -7.62 5.06 -33.72
CA LYS A 145 -7.74 3.81 -34.50
C LYS A 145 -9.17 3.30 -34.51
N ASP A 146 -9.85 3.29 -33.38
CA ASP A 146 -11.23 2.83 -33.27
C ASP A 146 -12.20 3.80 -33.95
N GLY A 147 -11.97 5.12 -33.83
CA GLY A 147 -12.71 6.13 -34.57
C GLY A 147 -12.54 6.02 -36.08
N LEU A 148 -11.32 5.73 -36.56
CA LEU A 148 -11.04 5.49 -37.98
C LEU A 148 -11.73 4.22 -38.47
N ARG A 149 -11.70 3.14 -37.70
CA ARG A 149 -12.43 1.90 -38.03
C ARG A 149 -13.94 2.11 -38.10
N ALA A 150 -14.51 2.88 -37.16
CA ALA A 150 -15.92 3.21 -37.18
C ALA A 150 -16.30 4.01 -38.43
N LYS A 151 -15.49 5.02 -38.80
CA LYS A 151 -15.72 5.82 -40.02
C LYS A 151 -15.55 5.01 -41.31
N LEU A 152 -14.53 4.16 -41.38
CA LEU A 152 -14.32 3.29 -42.55
C LEU A 152 -15.45 2.29 -42.72
N ARG A 153 -15.95 1.70 -41.63
CA ARG A 153 -17.14 0.83 -41.65
C ARG A 153 -18.35 1.59 -42.15
N ALA A 154 -18.68 2.71 -41.51
CA ALA A 154 -19.84 3.53 -41.89
C ALA A 154 -19.80 3.96 -43.37
N SER A 155 -18.64 4.39 -43.86
CA SER A 155 -18.47 4.79 -45.26
C SER A 155 -18.55 3.60 -46.22
N THR A 156 -18.02 2.44 -45.84
CA THR A 156 -18.12 1.21 -46.65
C THR A 156 -19.57 0.72 -46.70
N ASP A 157 -20.28 0.73 -45.57
CA ASP A 157 -21.68 0.34 -45.48
C ASP A 157 -22.59 1.29 -46.27
N GLU A 158 -22.30 2.60 -46.25
CA GLU A 158 -23.02 3.59 -47.06
C GLU A 158 -22.79 3.35 -48.56
N MET A 159 -21.54 3.14 -49.00
CA MET A 159 -21.24 2.83 -50.40
C MET A 159 -21.87 1.51 -50.85
N LEU A 160 -21.80 0.46 -50.02
CA LEU A 160 -22.39 -0.83 -50.32
C LEU A 160 -23.93 -0.77 -50.31
N GLY A 161 -24.54 -0.02 -49.41
CA GLY A 161 -25.99 0.18 -49.37
C GLY A 161 -26.53 1.00 -50.56
N GLN A 162 -25.74 1.94 -51.07
CA GLN A 162 -26.06 2.67 -52.30
C GLN A 162 -25.93 1.79 -53.56
N LEU A 163 -24.93 0.90 -53.60
CA LEU A 163 -24.67 0.02 -54.76
C LEU A 163 -25.51 -1.27 -54.76
N PHE A 164 -25.86 -1.78 -53.57
CA PHE A 164 -26.60 -3.02 -53.38
C PHE A 164 -27.72 -2.80 -52.35
N ARG A 165 -28.98 -2.70 -52.79
CA ARG A 165 -30.14 -2.86 -51.89
C ARG A 165 -30.32 -4.33 -51.49
N VAL A 166 -29.32 -4.93 -50.86
CA VAL A 166 -29.34 -6.34 -50.44
C VAL A 166 -28.94 -6.44 -48.97
N GLN A 167 -29.83 -6.98 -48.15
CA GLN A 167 -29.62 -7.17 -46.70
C GLN A 167 -28.43 -8.10 -46.47
N THR A 168 -27.41 -7.62 -45.76
CA THR A 168 -26.25 -8.44 -45.40
C THR A 168 -26.52 -9.23 -44.11
N ALA A 169 -25.78 -10.33 -43.91
CA ALA A 169 -25.96 -11.19 -42.73
C ALA A 169 -25.65 -10.47 -41.40
N GLN A 170 -24.87 -9.39 -41.42
CA GLN A 170 -24.61 -8.55 -40.25
C GLN A 170 -25.79 -7.63 -39.90
N ASP A 171 -26.51 -7.10 -40.89
CA ASP A 171 -27.72 -6.28 -40.65
C ASP A 171 -28.84 -7.06 -39.94
N LYS A 172 -28.93 -8.38 -40.21
CA LYS A 172 -29.87 -9.27 -39.51
C LYS A 172 -29.46 -9.58 -38.07
N ALA A 173 -28.17 -9.51 -37.74
CA ALA A 173 -27.66 -9.76 -36.39
C ALA A 173 -27.81 -8.54 -35.46
N GLU A 174 -27.74 -7.33 -36.00
CA GLU A 174 -27.90 -6.07 -35.24
C GLU A 174 -29.36 -5.56 -35.17
N GLY A 175 -30.32 -6.24 -35.80
CA GLY A 175 -31.75 -6.00 -35.63
C GLY A 175 -32.25 -4.61 -36.02
N ARG A 176 -31.55 -3.92 -36.95
CA ARG A 176 -31.81 -2.50 -37.25
C ARG A 176 -32.94 -2.22 -38.25
N TYR A 177 -33.56 -3.24 -38.83
CA TYR A 177 -34.70 -3.07 -39.73
C TYR A 177 -35.71 -4.21 -39.58
N CYS A 178 -36.92 -3.86 -39.13
CA CYS A 178 -38.15 -4.60 -39.45
C CYS A 178 -38.73 -4.04 -40.75
#